data_AF-A0AA39XSV4-F1
#
_entry.id   AF-A0AA39XSV4-F1
#
_cell.length_a   1.000
_cell.length_b   1.000
_cell.length_c   1.000
_cell.angle_alpha   90.00
_cell.angle_beta   90.00
_cell.angle_gamma   90.00
#
_symmetry.space_group_name_H-M   'P 1'
#
loop_
_entity.id
_entity.type
_entity.pdbx_description
1 polymer ?
#
loop_
_entity_poly.entity_id
_entity_poly.type
_entity_poly.pdbx_seq_one_letter_code
_entity_poly.pdbx_strand_id
1 'polypeptide(L)'
;MADNEIARLQQALAEAERRTSEQQRLREAAERRALDEQRRREEEQCRREEQQHRREEAEEVVKTSQLQTLTSYLEACHALNLGIEVVTDRSLTTQGDTTNPAGRIYPRRIIPWDDFPARQQNIWDQLSETSFTSKLTFLSQHQLDYVRSLISPISSEHGL
;
A
#
# COMPACT_ATOMS: atom_id res chain seq x y z
N MET A 1 54.77 -31.79 -62.55
CA MET A 1 54.20 -32.43 -61.34
C MET A 1 53.88 -31.41 -60.26
N ALA A 2 54.71 -30.39 -60.04
CA ALA A 2 54.48 -29.31 -59.06
C ALA A 2 53.16 -28.52 -59.23
N ASP A 3 52.72 -28.26 -60.47
CA ASP A 3 51.49 -27.47 -60.71
C ASP A 3 50.19 -28.16 -60.27
N ASN A 4 50.16 -29.50 -60.25
CA ASN A 4 49.00 -30.28 -59.81
C ASN A 4 48.92 -30.29 -58.26
N GLU A 5 50.06 -30.28 -57.59
CA GLU A 5 50.16 -30.17 -56.13
C GLU A 5 49.75 -28.78 -55.63
N ILE A 6 50.16 -27.72 -56.32
CA ILE A 6 49.76 -26.35 -56.00
C ILE A 6 48.24 -26.17 -56.15
N ALA A 7 47.64 -26.69 -57.23
CA ALA A 7 46.19 -26.63 -57.44
C ALA A 7 45.41 -27.39 -56.36
N ARG A 8 45.89 -28.58 -55.94
CA ARG A 8 45.29 -29.35 -54.83
C ARG A 8 45.39 -28.62 -53.49
N LEU A 9 46.52 -27.97 -53.21
CA LEU A 9 46.72 -27.19 -51.99
C LEU A 9 45.83 -25.94 -51.96
N GLN A 10 45.68 -25.25 -53.09
CA GLN A 10 44.76 -24.10 -53.21
C GLN A 10 43.30 -24.52 -53.01
N GLN A 11 42.90 -25.65 -53.59
CA GLN A 11 41.55 -26.18 -53.39
C GLN A 11 41.30 -26.60 -51.92
N ALA A 12 42.27 -27.25 -51.28
CA ALA A 12 42.19 -27.62 -49.88
C ALA A 12 42.10 -26.39 -48.95
N LEU A 13 42.80 -25.30 -49.28
CA LEU A 13 42.73 -24.04 -48.53
C LEU A 13 41.35 -23.39 -48.65
N ALA A 14 40.80 -23.31 -49.87
CA ALA A 14 39.47 -22.74 -50.11
C ALA A 14 38.35 -23.56 -49.45
N GLU A 15 38.49 -24.89 -49.40
CA GLU A 15 37.56 -25.76 -48.68
C GLU A 15 37.67 -25.58 -47.15
N ALA A 16 38.88 -25.40 -46.62
CA ALA A 16 39.10 -25.12 -45.20
C ALA A 16 38.51 -23.76 -44.79
N GLU A 17 38.68 -22.72 -45.60
CA GLU A 17 38.08 -21.39 -45.37
C GLU A 17 36.55 -21.41 -45.42
N ARG A 18 35.96 -22.20 -46.33
CA ARG A 18 34.50 -22.40 -46.35
C ARG A 18 34.01 -23.07 -45.06
N ARG A 19 34.69 -24.13 -44.61
CA ARG A 19 34.32 -24.84 -43.37
C ARG A 19 34.41 -23.94 -42.14
N THR A 20 35.43 -23.09 -42.03
CA THR A 20 35.56 -22.16 -40.90
C THR A 20 34.48 -21.07 -40.94
N SER A 21 34.18 -20.52 -42.12
CA SER A 21 33.10 -19.54 -42.30
C SER A 21 31.71 -20.12 -41.96
N GLU A 22 31.44 -21.36 -42.39
CA GLU A 22 30.20 -22.06 -42.04
C GLU A 22 30.11 -22.36 -40.54
N GLN A 23 31.19 -22.83 -39.92
CA GLN A 23 31.25 -23.03 -38.47
C GLN A 23 31.01 -21.74 -37.70
N GLN A 24 31.56 -20.61 -38.17
CA GLN A 24 31.36 -19.31 -37.54
C GLN A 24 29.91 -18.85 -37.65
N ARG A 25 29.28 -18.99 -38.82
CA ARG A 25 27.84 -18.70 -38.99
C ARG A 25 26.96 -19.56 -38.11
N LEU A 26 27.30 -20.85 -37.94
CA LEU A 26 26.56 -21.75 -37.06
C LEU A 26 26.68 -21.33 -35.60
N ARG A 27 27.87 -20.90 -35.15
CA ARG A 27 28.09 -20.38 -33.78
C ARG A 27 27.30 -19.10 -33.54
N GLU A 28 27.40 -18.12 -34.44
CA GLU A 28 26.64 -16.87 -34.34
C GLU A 28 25.13 -17.11 -34.32
N ALA A 29 24.63 -18.04 -35.14
CA ALA A 29 23.22 -18.43 -35.14
C ALA A 29 22.80 -19.18 -33.87
N ALA A 30 23.71 -19.89 -33.22
CA ALA A 30 23.45 -20.54 -31.93
C ALA A 30 23.44 -19.51 -30.79
N GLU A 31 24.38 -18.57 -30.77
CA GLU A 31 24.45 -17.47 -29.79
C GLU A 31 23.21 -16.56 -29.88
N ARG A 32 22.79 -16.19 -31.09
CA ARG A 32 21.56 -15.41 -31.28
C ARG A 32 20.33 -16.12 -30.73
N ARG A 33 20.23 -17.45 -30.97
CA ARG A 33 19.13 -18.26 -30.43
C ARG A 33 19.17 -18.32 -28.91
N ALA A 34 20.35 -18.47 -28.31
CA ALA A 34 20.50 -18.47 -26.86
C ALA A 34 20.12 -17.11 -26.23
N LEU A 35 20.53 -16.00 -26.85
CA LEU A 35 20.18 -14.64 -26.41
C LEU A 35 18.66 -14.37 -26.52
N ASP A 36 18.04 -14.80 -27.62
CA ASP A 36 16.59 -14.65 -27.79
C ASP A 36 15.82 -15.51 -26.78
N GLU A 37 16.29 -16.71 -26.48
CA GLU A 37 15.70 -17.56 -25.45
C GLU A 37 15.87 -16.97 -24.04
N GLN A 38 17.03 -16.41 -23.73
CA GLN A 38 17.27 -15.70 -22.47
C GLN A 38 16.34 -14.49 -22.34
N ARG A 39 16.24 -13.67 -23.38
CA ARG A 39 15.34 -12.50 -23.41
C ARG A 39 13.90 -12.92 -23.18
N ARG A 40 13.43 -14.00 -23.83
CA ARG A 40 12.07 -14.53 -23.61
C ARG A 40 11.83 -14.96 -22.18
N ARG A 41 12.81 -15.61 -21.54
CA ARG A 41 12.71 -16.02 -20.12
C ARG A 41 12.67 -14.80 -19.20
N GLU A 42 13.49 -13.79 -19.44
CA GLU A 42 13.48 -12.54 -18.69
C GLU A 42 12.16 -11.78 -18.86
N GLU A 43 11.63 -11.67 -20.08
CA GLU A 43 10.33 -11.07 -20.35
C GLU A 43 9.19 -11.84 -19.67
N GLU A 44 9.23 -13.17 -19.69
CA GLU A 44 8.24 -14.00 -19.02
C GLU A 44 8.31 -13.85 -17.49
N GLN A 45 9.52 -13.78 -16.92
CA GLN A 45 9.71 -13.53 -15.50
C GLN A 45 9.19 -12.16 -15.09
N CYS A 46 9.56 -11.10 -15.82
CA CYS A 46 9.08 -9.74 -15.57
C CYS A 46 7.55 -9.66 -15.63
N ARG A 47 6.92 -10.32 -16.62
CA ARG A 47 5.46 -10.41 -16.70
C ARG A 47 4.84 -11.14 -15.52
N ARG A 48 5.47 -12.19 -15.01
CA ARG A 48 4.98 -12.93 -13.83
C ARG A 48 5.07 -12.07 -12.57
N GLU A 49 6.19 -11.38 -12.37
CA GLU A 49 6.40 -10.46 -11.24
C GLU A 49 5.39 -9.31 -11.27
N GLU A 50 5.18 -8.69 -12.43
CA GLU A 50 4.18 -7.61 -12.59
C GLU A 50 2.75 -8.11 -12.36
N GLN A 51 2.42 -9.34 -12.77
CA GLN A 51 1.13 -9.95 -12.46
C GLN A 51 0.97 -10.24 -10.97
N GLN A 52 2.04 -10.70 -10.31
CA GLN A 52 2.03 -10.95 -8.88
C GLN A 52 1.82 -9.65 -8.10
N HIS A 53 2.59 -8.61 -8.42
CA HIS A 53 2.43 -7.29 -7.80
C HIS A 53 1.01 -6.75 -7.94
N ARG A 54 0.43 -6.82 -9.15
CA ARG A 54 -0.96 -6.41 -9.39
C ARG A 54 -1.98 -7.20 -8.58
N ARG A 55 -1.73 -8.49 -8.32
CA ARG A 55 -2.60 -9.31 -7.47
C ARG A 55 -2.48 -8.92 -6.01
N GLU A 56 -1.25 -8.71 -5.52
CA GLU A 56 -0.98 -8.28 -4.15
C GLU A 56 -1.62 -6.91 -3.87
N GLU A 57 -1.47 -5.95 -4.79
CA GLU A 57 -2.13 -4.64 -4.69
C GLU A 57 -3.66 -4.77 -4.66
N ALA A 58 -4.24 -5.59 -5.54
CA ALA A 58 -5.68 -5.81 -5.56
C ALA A 58 -6.19 -6.46 -4.26
N GLU A 59 -5.42 -7.42 -3.72
CA GLU A 59 -5.76 -8.10 -2.46
C GLU A 59 -5.71 -7.13 -1.27
N GLU A 60 -4.69 -6.27 -1.20
CA GLU A 60 -4.59 -5.26 -0.15
C GLU A 60 -5.69 -4.20 -0.26
N VAL A 61 -6.06 -3.76 -1.48
CA VAL A 61 -7.21 -2.86 -1.69
C VAL A 61 -8.51 -3.53 -1.21
N VAL A 62 -8.71 -4.81 -1.51
CA VAL A 62 -9.89 -5.56 -1.06
C VAL A 62 -9.90 -5.65 0.46
N LYS A 63 -8.78 -6.01 1.08
CA LYS A 63 -8.64 -6.14 2.53
C LYS A 63 -8.87 -4.82 3.27
N THR A 64 -8.32 -3.71 2.76
CA THR A 64 -8.49 -2.38 3.36
C THR A 64 -9.88 -1.80 3.13
N SER A 65 -10.61 -2.27 2.11
CA SER A 65 -12.00 -1.89 1.82
C SER A 65 -13.06 -2.75 2.51
N GLN A 66 -12.66 -3.85 3.16
CA GLN A 66 -13.58 -4.68 3.94
C GLN A 66 -14.06 -3.96 5.19
N LEU A 67 -15.33 -4.15 5.52
CA LEU A 67 -15.90 -3.68 6.77
C LEU A 67 -15.22 -4.36 7.97
N GLN A 68 -15.08 -3.62 9.06
CA GLN A 68 -14.36 -4.07 10.25
C GLN A 68 -15.32 -4.67 11.30
N THR A 69 -14.76 -5.47 12.20
CA THR A 69 -15.39 -5.85 13.47
C THR A 69 -15.42 -4.65 14.42
N LEU A 70 -16.21 -4.71 15.50
CA LEU A 70 -16.25 -3.63 16.48
C LEU A 70 -14.87 -3.35 17.06
N THR A 71 -14.13 -4.40 17.45
CA THR A 71 -12.82 -4.28 18.09
C THR A 71 -11.81 -3.62 17.15
N SER A 72 -11.68 -4.11 15.92
CA SER A 72 -10.75 -3.53 14.94
C SER A 72 -11.12 -2.09 14.58
N TYR A 73 -12.41 -1.77 14.49
CA TYR A 73 -12.87 -0.41 14.26
C TYR A 73 -12.52 0.54 15.42
N LEU A 74 -12.74 0.11 16.67
CA LEU A 74 -12.38 0.90 17.85
C LEU A 74 -10.87 1.15 17.95
N GLU A 75 -10.05 0.15 17.63
CA GLU A 75 -8.60 0.28 17.55
C GLU A 75 -8.20 1.31 16.48
N ALA A 76 -8.80 1.26 15.30
CA ALA A 76 -8.54 2.20 14.23
C ALA A 76 -8.99 3.63 14.59
N CYS A 77 -10.16 3.79 15.24
CA CYS A 77 -10.61 5.08 15.78
C CYS A 77 -9.67 5.61 16.87
N HIS A 78 -9.13 4.74 17.72
CA HIS A 78 -8.16 5.15 18.74
C HIS A 78 -6.86 5.65 18.10
N ALA A 79 -6.34 4.93 17.11
CA ALA A 79 -5.18 5.36 16.33
C ALA A 79 -5.42 6.70 15.62
N LEU A 80 -6.62 6.90 15.07
CA LEU A 80 -7.04 8.17 14.48
C LEU A 80 -7.03 9.30 15.51
N ASN A 81 -7.62 9.08 16.68
CA ASN A 81 -7.69 10.06 17.76
C ASN A 81 -6.29 10.45 18.28
N LEU A 82 -5.37 9.48 18.38
CA LEU A 82 -3.98 9.76 18.74
C LEU A 82 -3.21 10.53 17.65
N GLY A 83 -3.64 10.41 16.39
CA GLY A 83 -3.07 11.14 15.27
C GLY A 83 -3.57 12.58 15.10
N ILE A 84 -4.52 13.02 15.93
CA ILE A 84 -5.04 14.39 15.89
C ILE A 84 -3.97 15.36 16.40
N GLU A 85 -3.57 16.30 15.56
CA GLU A 85 -2.61 17.34 15.92
C GLU A 85 -3.33 18.53 16.56
N VAL A 86 -2.96 18.85 17.80
CA VAL A 86 -3.46 20.05 18.51
C VAL A 86 -2.42 21.14 18.40
N VAL A 87 -2.80 22.30 17.85
CA VAL A 87 -1.90 23.45 17.74
C VAL A 87 -1.70 24.04 19.13
N THR A 88 -0.49 23.92 19.66
CA THR A 88 -0.12 24.43 21.00
C THR A 88 0.45 25.86 20.97
N ASP A 89 0.77 26.38 19.78
CA ASP A 89 1.23 27.77 19.64
C ASP A 89 0.08 28.72 19.91
N ARG A 90 0.16 29.40 21.05
CA ARG A 90 -0.81 30.38 21.52
C ARG A 90 -1.09 31.49 20.50
N SER A 91 -0.12 31.88 19.66
CA SER A 91 -0.35 32.90 18.63
C SER A 91 -1.28 32.43 17.51
N LEU A 92 -1.42 31.11 17.34
CA LEU A 92 -2.26 30.45 16.35
C LEU A 92 -3.57 29.89 16.94
N THR A 93 -3.73 29.95 18.26
CA THR A 93 -4.97 29.55 18.93
C THR A 93 -5.93 30.72 19.09
N THR A 94 -7.24 30.46 19.18
CA THR A 94 -8.24 31.47 19.53
C THR A 94 -7.83 32.22 20.80
N GLN A 95 -7.41 33.48 20.65
CA GLN A 95 -7.19 34.42 21.75
C GLN A 95 -8.53 35.08 22.09
N GLY A 96 -9.48 34.29 22.61
CA GLY A 96 -10.77 34.79 23.08
C GLY A 96 -10.71 35.06 24.57
N ASP A 97 -11.02 36.30 24.99
CA ASP A 97 -11.42 36.52 26.37
C ASP A 97 -12.68 35.70 26.67
N THR A 98 -12.76 35.15 27.89
CA THR A 98 -13.94 34.38 28.31
C THR A 98 -15.16 35.31 28.24
N THR A 99 -15.97 35.15 27.20
CA THR A 99 -17.20 35.93 27.07
C THR A 99 -18.14 35.52 28.19
N ASN A 100 -18.73 36.49 28.88
CA ASN A 100 -19.93 36.24 29.68
C ASN A 100 -21.11 36.28 28.70
N PRO A 101 -21.67 35.13 28.30
CA PRO A 101 -22.68 35.12 27.26
C PRO A 101 -23.98 35.74 27.80
N ALA A 102 -24.19 37.02 27.52
CA ALA A 102 -25.41 37.72 27.88
C ALA A 102 -26.61 37.04 27.21
N GLY A 103 -27.58 36.58 28.00
CA GLY A 103 -28.82 35.99 27.51
C GLY A 103 -28.76 34.51 27.09
N ARG A 104 -27.65 33.78 27.35
CA ARG A 104 -27.59 32.32 27.12
C ARG A 104 -27.67 31.55 28.43
N ILE A 105 -28.38 30.42 28.41
CA ILE A 105 -28.36 29.46 29.52
C ILE A 105 -27.04 28.69 29.45
N TYR A 106 -26.29 28.71 30.54
CA TYR A 106 -25.07 27.91 30.69
C TYR A 106 -25.07 27.18 32.04
N PRO A 107 -24.36 26.04 32.14
CA PRO A 107 -24.24 25.31 33.40
C PRO A 107 -23.57 26.18 34.47
N ARG A 108 -24.22 26.38 35.62
CA ARG A 108 -23.64 27.13 36.75
C ARG A 108 -22.73 26.30 37.65
N ARG A 109 -22.84 24.97 37.55
CA ARG A 109 -22.11 24.01 38.38
C ARG A 109 -21.76 22.80 37.52
N ILE A 110 -20.52 22.35 37.64
CA ILE A 110 -20.10 21.04 37.18
C ILE A 110 -20.21 20.11 38.38
N ILE A 111 -21.01 19.06 38.27
CA ILE A 111 -21.21 18.07 39.33
C ILE A 111 -20.66 16.71 38.89
N PRO A 112 -20.08 15.92 39.81
CA PRO A 112 -19.70 14.55 39.52
C PRO A 112 -20.89 13.73 39.03
N TRP A 113 -20.66 12.87 38.05
CA TRP A 113 -21.66 11.92 37.56
C TRP A 113 -21.43 10.57 38.24
N ASP A 114 -21.95 10.43 39.46
CA ASP A 114 -21.59 9.35 40.38
C ASP A 114 -21.95 7.94 39.86
N ASP A 115 -23.03 7.80 39.10
CA ASP A 115 -23.46 6.52 38.53
C ASP A 115 -22.94 6.24 37.11
N PHE A 116 -22.13 7.15 36.55
CA PHE A 116 -21.60 7.02 35.20
C PHE A 116 -20.80 5.72 35.00
N PRO A 117 -19.85 5.32 35.88
CA PRO A 117 -19.09 4.09 35.67
C PRO A 117 -19.97 2.85 35.63
N ALA A 118 -20.97 2.78 36.51
CA ALA A 118 -21.90 1.66 36.57
C ALA A 118 -22.80 1.60 35.31
N ARG A 119 -23.28 2.76 34.85
CA ARG A 119 -24.04 2.87 33.60
C ARG A 119 -23.20 2.48 32.39
N GLN A 120 -21.95 2.94 32.33
CA GLN A 120 -21.02 2.62 31.25
C GLN A 120 -20.77 1.11 31.19
N GLN A 121 -20.53 0.47 32.34
CA GLN A 121 -20.34 -0.98 32.40
C GLN A 121 -21.57 -1.73 31.88
N ASN A 122 -22.77 -1.35 32.29
CA ASN A 122 -24.00 -1.99 31.82
C ASN A 122 -24.18 -1.87 30.29
N ILE A 123 -23.78 -0.75 29.69
CA ILE A 123 -23.78 -0.57 28.23
C ILE A 123 -22.75 -1.51 27.59
N TRP A 124 -21.54 -1.60 28.13
CA TRP A 124 -20.51 -2.50 27.62
C TRP A 124 -20.89 -3.96 27.74
N ASP A 125 -21.55 -4.37 28.81
CA ASP A 125 -22.06 -5.74 28.98
C ASP A 125 -23.05 -6.08 27.86
N GLN A 126 -23.95 -5.16 27.51
CA GLN A 126 -24.88 -5.34 26.38
C GLN A 126 -24.17 -5.36 25.02
N LEU A 127 -23.17 -4.50 24.82
CA LEU A 127 -22.40 -4.44 23.56
C LEU A 127 -21.44 -5.61 23.39
N SER A 128 -21.02 -6.25 24.48
CA SER A 128 -20.06 -7.37 24.48
C SER A 128 -20.63 -8.66 23.90
N GLU A 129 -21.91 -8.69 23.54
CA GLU A 129 -22.53 -9.79 22.83
C GLU A 129 -21.72 -10.18 21.58
N THR A 130 -21.27 -11.43 21.52
CA THR A 130 -20.40 -11.95 20.45
C THR A 130 -21.01 -11.77 19.06
N SER A 131 -22.35 -11.83 18.99
CA SER A 131 -23.10 -11.63 17.76
C SER A 131 -23.00 -10.20 17.21
N PHE A 132 -22.71 -9.20 18.04
CA PHE A 132 -22.51 -7.81 17.62
C PHE A 132 -21.04 -7.53 17.34
N THR A 133 -20.15 -7.93 18.27
CA THR A 133 -18.72 -7.59 18.19
C THR A 133 -18.01 -8.25 17.00
N SER A 134 -18.46 -9.45 16.60
CA SER A 134 -17.86 -10.20 15.50
C SER A 134 -18.46 -9.88 14.11
N LYS A 135 -19.47 -9.00 14.03
CA LYS A 135 -20.06 -8.60 12.74
C LYS A 135 -19.14 -7.62 12.01
N LEU A 136 -18.94 -7.86 10.72
CA LEU A 136 -18.24 -6.96 9.80
C LEU A 136 -19.19 -5.86 9.31
N THR A 137 -19.58 -4.95 10.20
CA THR A 137 -20.55 -3.87 9.90
C THR A 137 -19.98 -2.47 10.01
N PHE A 138 -18.77 -2.33 10.57
CA PHE A 138 -18.15 -1.03 10.82
C PHE A 138 -17.31 -0.57 9.63
N LEU A 139 -17.03 0.73 9.56
CA LEU A 139 -16.30 1.33 8.45
C LEU A 139 -14.97 0.60 8.22
N SER A 140 -14.59 0.50 6.95
CA SER A 140 -13.33 -0.08 6.51
C SER A 140 -12.15 0.83 6.84
N GLN A 141 -10.94 0.26 6.82
CA GLN A 141 -9.71 1.03 7.05
C GLN A 141 -9.56 2.15 6.02
N HIS A 142 -9.83 1.87 4.74
CA HIS A 142 -9.76 2.88 3.67
C HIS A 142 -10.71 4.06 3.94
N GLN A 143 -11.90 3.82 4.49
CA GLN A 143 -12.83 4.90 4.88
C GLN A 143 -12.29 5.73 6.04
N LEU A 144 -11.65 5.10 7.02
CA LEU A 144 -11.01 5.81 8.13
C LEU A 144 -9.78 6.61 7.69
N ASP A 145 -9.00 6.11 6.75
CA ASP A 145 -7.87 6.83 6.16
C ASP A 145 -8.34 8.05 5.38
N TYR A 146 -9.48 7.94 4.68
CA TYR A 146 -10.13 9.09 4.07
C TYR A 146 -10.54 10.14 5.12
N VAL A 147 -11.19 9.73 6.21
CA VAL A 147 -11.53 10.65 7.31
C VAL A 147 -10.27 11.31 7.86
N ARG A 148 -9.19 10.56 8.08
CA ARG A 148 -7.90 11.08 8.53
C ARG A 148 -7.35 12.16 7.60
N SER A 149 -7.48 11.97 6.29
CA SER A 149 -7.03 12.95 5.29
C SER A 149 -7.78 14.28 5.33
N LEU A 150 -8.99 14.30 5.90
CA LEU A 150 -9.84 15.48 6.04
C LEU A 150 -9.62 16.22 7.36
N ILE A 151 -9.03 15.57 8.36
CA ILE A 151 -8.79 16.18 9.67
C ILE A 151 -7.60 17.13 9.56
N SER A 152 -7.84 18.41 9.83
CA SER A 152 -6.80 19.43 9.95
C SER A 152 -6.34 19.58 11.41
N PRO A 153 -5.13 20.12 11.64
CA PRO A 153 -4.68 20.44 12.99
C PRO A 153 -5.68 21.39 13.68
N ILE A 154 -6.07 21.02 14.90
CA ILE A 154 -7.07 21.77 15.67
C ILE A 154 -6.38 23.01 16.26
N SER A 155 -6.70 24.18 15.72
CA SER A 155 -6.19 25.48 16.20
C SER A 155 -7.27 26.35 16.87
N SER A 156 -8.54 26.10 16.59
CA SER A 156 -9.67 26.85 17.16
C SER A 156 -10.97 26.06 17.06
N GLU A 157 -12.02 26.54 17.73
CA GLU A 157 -13.40 26.05 17.62
C GLU A 157 -13.98 26.07 16.19
N HIS A 158 -13.30 26.74 15.25
CA HIS A 158 -13.68 26.81 13.83
C HIS A 158 -13.05 25.67 12.99
N GLY A 159 -12.21 24.83 13.59
CA GLY A 159 -11.52 23.71 12.92
C GLY A 159 -12.16 22.33 13.12
N LEU A 160 -13.39 22.26 13.62
CA LEU A 160 -14.18 21.03 13.78
C LEU A 160 -15.36 20.97 12.81
#